data_AF-A0A437UTV1-F1
#
_entry.id   AF-A0A437UTV1-F1
#
_cell.length_a   1.000
_cell.length_b   1.000
_cell.length_c   1.000
_cell.angle_alpha   90.00
_cell.angle_beta   90.00
_cell.angle_gamma   90.00
#
_symmetry.space_group_name_H-M   'P 1'
#
loop_
_entity.id
_entity.type
_entity.pdbx_description
1 polymer ?
#
loop_
_entity_poly.entity_id
_entity_poly.type
_entity_poly.pdbx_seq_one_letter_code
_entity_poly.pdbx_strand_id
1 'polypeptide(L)' 'MDANAAIKRMMDATGTSGVSLSAAIGRDRNAVSTMFSRKSVPRVDTLAKMARFMGYRMVLERGGERIEIE' A
#
# COMPACT_ATOMS: atom_id res chain seq x y z
N MET A 1 5.66 -6.88 10.82
CA MET A 1 5.42 -6.98 9.37
C MET A 1 5.99 -5.73 8.73
N ASP A 2 6.78 -5.85 7.65
CA ASP A 2 7.28 -4.68 6.92
C ASP A 2 6.23 -4.16 5.91
N ALA A 3 6.48 -2.98 5.33
CA ALA A 3 5.55 -2.36 4.39
C ALA A 3 5.25 -3.23 3.17
N ASN A 4 6.25 -3.93 2.62
CA ASN A 4 6.08 -4.75 1.43
C ASN A 4 5.25 -6.00 1.72
N ALA A 5 5.46 -6.64 2.87
CA ALA A 5 4.65 -7.74 3.35
C ALA A 5 3.20 -7.31 3.61
N ALA A 6 2.99 -6.11 4.15
CA ALA A 6 1.64 -5.54 4.34
C ALA A 6 0.93 -5.30 3.01
N ILE A 7 1.61 -4.68 2.03
CA ILE A 7 1.05 -4.43 0.69
C ILE A 7 0.69 -5.75 0.02
N LYS A 8 1.59 -6.74 0.02
CA LYS A 8 1.34 -8.05 -0.57
C LYS A 8 0.12 -8.72 0.06
N ARG A 9 0.01 -8.68 1.39
CA ARG A 9 -1.15 -9.23 2.11
C ARG A 9 -2.45 -8.51 1.74
N MET A 10 -2.44 -7.17 1.63
CA MET A 10 -3.62 -6.41 1.20
C MET A 10 -4.02 -6.76 -0.25
N MET A 11 -3.04 -6.92 -1.14
CA MET A 11 -3.28 -7.34 -2.52
C MET A 11 -3.91 -8.73 -2.59
N ASP A 12 -3.34 -9.70 -1.87
CA ASP A 12 -3.85 -11.07 -1.82
C ASP A 12 -5.28 -11.12 -1.24
N ALA A 13 -5.56 -10.35 -0.18
CA ALA A 13 -6.88 -10.30 0.47
C ALA A 13 -7.98 -9.67 -0.41
N THR A 14 -7.59 -8.80 -1.34
CA THR A 14 -8.54 -8.05 -2.18
C THR A 14 -8.59 -8.50 -3.63
N GLY A 15 -7.73 -9.45 -4.03
CA GLY A 15 -7.54 -9.82 -5.44
C GLY A 15 -6.94 -8.70 -6.29
N THR A 16 -6.32 -7.70 -5.67
CA THR A 16 -5.77 -6.55 -6.39
C THR A 16 -4.47 -6.93 -7.11
N SER A 17 -4.44 -6.75 -8.43
CA SER A 17 -3.22 -6.98 -9.21
C SER A 17 -2.18 -5.87 -9.03
N GLY A 18 -0.90 -6.19 -9.22
CA GLY A 18 0.17 -5.18 -9.18
C GLY A 18 0.02 -4.10 -10.26
N VAL A 19 -0.58 -4.44 -11.41
CA VAL A 19 -0.85 -3.51 -12.51
C VAL A 19 -1.94 -2.52 -12.11
N SER A 20 -3.07 -3.00 -11.59
CA SER A 20 -4.17 -2.14 -11.12
C SER A 20 -3.74 -1.25 -9.97
N LEU A 21 -2.93 -1.76 -9.03
CA LEU A 21 -2.39 -0.96 -7.94
C LEU A 21 -1.41 0.11 -8.44
N SER A 22 -0.56 -0.23 -9.42
CA SER A 22 0.37 0.74 -10.02
C SER A 22 -0.37 1.87 -10.76
N ALA A 23 -1.46 1.54 -11.46
CA ALA A 23 -2.32 2.52 -12.09
C ALA A 23 -3.02 3.41 -11.07
N ALA A 24 -3.53 2.85 -9.97
CA ALA A 24 -4.22 3.59 -8.90
C ALA A 24 -3.33 4.65 -8.22
N ILE A 25 -2.02 4.39 -8.14
CA ILE A 25 -1.04 5.36 -7.60
C ILE A 25 -0.45 6.29 -8.67
N GLY A 26 -0.96 6.27 -9.91
CA GLY A 26 -0.52 7.12 -11.01
C GLY A 26 0.91 6.84 -11.48
N ARG A 27 1.35 5.57 -11.43
CA ARG A 27 2.72 5.16 -11.81
C ARG A 27 2.71 4.22 -13.01
N ASP A 28 3.90 3.98 -13.55
CA ASP A 28 4.14 2.96 -14.58
C ASP A 28 3.57 1.58 -14.15
N ARG A 29 3.09 0.80 -15.11
CA ARG A 29 2.45 -0.51 -14.90
C ARG A 29 3.29 -1.52 -14.10
N ASN A 30 4.62 -1.36 -14.10
CA ASN A 30 5.56 -2.23 -13.41
C ASN A 30 6.05 -1.65 -12.07
N ALA A 31 5.52 -0.51 -11.63
CA ALA A 31 6.01 0.19 -10.45
C ALA A 31 5.95 -0.68 -9.19
N VAL A 32 4.82 -1.34 -8.93
CA VAL A 32 4.65 -2.23 -7.76
C VAL A 32 5.57 -3.45 -7.85
N SER A 33 5.71 -4.06 -9.04
CA SER A 33 6.62 -5.20 -9.25
C SER A 33 8.08 -4.79 -9.01
N THR A 34 8.48 -3.65 -9.56
CA THR A 34 9.82 -3.07 -9.39
C THR A 34 10.08 -2.72 -7.92
N MET A 35 9.08 -2.18 -7.22
CA MET A 35 9.16 -1.86 -5.79
C MET A 35 9.46 -3.12 -4.96
N PHE A 36 8.74 -4.22 -5.22
CA PHE A 36 8.98 -5.50 -4.55
C PHE A 36 10.36 -6.08 -4.88
N SER A 37 10.74 -6.08 -6.16
CA SER A 37 12.05 -6.59 -6.61
C SER A 37 13.22 -5.83 -5.97
N ARG A 38 13.12 -4.50 -5.90
CA ARG A 38 14.15 -3.64 -5.30
C ARG A 38 14.08 -3.57 -3.78
N LYS A 39 13.09 -4.22 -3.14
CA LYS A 39 12.79 -4.11 -1.71
C LYS A 39 12.69 -2.65 -1.25
N SER A 40 12.25 -1.75 -2.13
CA SER A 40 12.10 -0.34 -1.78
C SER A 40 10.88 -0.16 -0.90
N VAL A 41 10.99 0.75 0.08
CA VAL A 41 9.87 1.09 0.97
C VAL A 41 9.11 2.26 0.34
N PRO A 42 7.80 2.15 0.11
CA PRO A 42 7.01 3.28 -0.36
C PRO A 42 6.99 4.39 0.69
N ARG A 43 6.85 5.64 0.23
CA ARG A 43 6.58 6.76 1.13
C ARG A 43 5.24 6.55 1.83
N VAL A 44 5.08 7.17 3.00
CA VAL A 44 3.90 7.04 3.86
C VAL A 44 2.61 7.40 3.11
N ASP A 45 2.61 8.51 2.37
CA ASP A 45 1.48 8.97 1.54
C ASP A 45 1.14 7.96 0.42
N THR A 46 2.16 7.37 -0.20
CA THR A 46 1.98 6.37 -1.26
C THR A 46 1.38 5.09 -0.68
N LEU A 47 1.85 4.66 0.48
CA LEU A 47 1.31 3.48 1.15
C LEU A 47 -0.13 3.71 1.63
N ALA A 48 -0.47 4.91 2.11
CA ALA A 48 -1.85 5.27 2.47
C ALA A 48 -2.78 5.22 1.26
N LYS A 49 -2.36 5.77 0.10
CA LYS A 49 -3.11 5.67 -1.17
C LYS A 49 -3.32 4.22 -1.61
N MET A 50 -2.28 3.39 -1.53
CA MET A 50 -2.38 1.95 -1.84
C MET A 50 -3.38 1.25 -0.93
N ALA A 51 -3.30 1.50 0.38
CA ALA A 51 -4.21 0.93 1.37
C ALA A 51 -5.67 1.34 1.06
N ARG A 52 -5.92 2.63 0.82
CA ARG A 52 -7.27 3.16 0.50
C ARG A 52 -7.84 2.53 -0.75
N PHE A 53 -7.05 2.40 -1.80
CA PHE A 53 -7.48 1.74 -3.05
C PHE A 53 -7.92 0.29 -2.80
N MET A 54 -7.26 -0.41 -1.87
CA MET A 54 -7.58 -1.77 -1.46
C MET A 54 -8.63 -1.85 -0.34
N GLY A 55 -9.30 -0.74 0.01
CA GLY A 55 -10.33 -0.71 1.04
C GLY A 55 -9.81 -0.73 2.49
N TYR A 56 -8.51 -0.52 2.69
CA TYR A 56 -7.89 -0.37 4.00
C TYR A 56 -7.73 1.10 4.38
N ARG A 57 -7.61 1.37 5.69
CA ARG A 57 -7.20 2.68 6.22
C ARG A 57 -5.87 2.53 6.95
N MET A 58 -4.99 3.51 6.78
CA MET A 58 -3.76 3.59 7.54
C MET A 58 -3.99 4.50 8.74
N VAL A 59 -3.76 3.97 9.94
CA VAL A 59 -3.97 4.71 11.18
C VAL A 59 -2.75 4.57 12.09
N LEU A 60 -2.35 5.67 12.73
CA LEU A 60 -1.55 5.63 13.95
C LEU A 60 -2.50 5.49 15.12
N GLU A 61 -2.31 4.47 15.95
CA GLU A 61 -3.18 4.17 17.09
C GLU A 61 -2.39 4.26 18.40
N ARG A 62 -2.92 5.03 19.36
CA ARG A 62 -2.36 5.14 20.71
C ARG A 62 -3.49 5.19 21.74
N GLY A 63 -3.63 4.13 22.55
CA GLY A 63 -4.55 4.16 23.71
C GLY A 63 -6.01 4.50 23.35
N GLY A 64 -6.48 4.12 22.16
CA GLY A 64 -7.81 4.45 21.65
C GLY A 64 -7.89 5.71 20.78
N GLU A 65 -6.87 6.56 20.79
CA GLU A 65 -6.71 7.66 19.83
C GLU A 65 -6.30 7.11 18.46
N ARG A 66 -6.93 7.61 17.39
CA ARG A 66 -6.65 7.21 16.01
C ARG A 66 -6.39 8.43 15.14
N ILE A 67 -5.20 8.47 14.53
CA ILE A 67 -4.82 9.48 13.55
C ILE A 67 -4.75 8.79 12.19
N GLU A 68 -5.70 9.09 11.31
CA GLU A 68 -5.71 8.56 9.94
C GLU A 68 -4.65 9.27 9.09
N ILE A 69 -3.96 8.50 8.25
CA ILE A 69 -2.97 9.01 7.31
C ILE A 69 -3.62 9.03 5.93
N GLU A 70 -3.58 10.21 5.28
CA GLU A 70 -4.21 10.44 3.98
C GLU A 70 -3.31 10.24 2.75
#